data_AF-A0A453BCX8-F1
#
_entry.id   AF-A0A453BCX8-F1
#
_cell.length_a   1.000
_cell.length_b   1.000
_cell.length_c   1.000
_cell.angle_alpha   90.00
_cell.angle_beta   90.00
_cell.angle_gamma   90.00
#
_symmetry.space_group_name_H-M   'P 1'
#
loop_
_entity.id
_entity.type
_entity.pdbx_description
1 polymer ?
#
loop_
_entity_poly.entity_id
_entity_poly.type
_entity_poly.pdbx_seq_one_letter_code
_entity_poly.pdbx_strand_id
1 'polypeptide(L)'
;MLKKRRKWLQIIQVTKWLMSKGQVLTWTTYDTLLLALSMDGRVDEAESIWNTILETYTRSVPKKLFSRMIQIYNTRHLPDKVLEIYADMEELGVRPDEDTTRRVGRAFASSGQEDKQKPVLEKYLKKWKYIHFNGERVRVRRAGPLA
;
A
#
# COMPACT_ATOMS: atom_id res chain seq x y z
N MET A 1 -1.12 -20.16 -14.42
CA MET A 1 -0.10 -19.32 -13.76
C MET A 1 0.84 -18.62 -14.78
N LEU A 2 1.34 -19.31 -15.80
CA LEU A 2 2.26 -18.76 -16.82
C LEU A 2 1.76 -17.51 -17.58
N LYS A 3 0.48 -17.48 -18.01
CA LYS A 3 -0.09 -16.33 -18.74
C LYS A 3 -0.07 -15.02 -17.94
N LYS A 4 -0.24 -15.09 -16.60
CA LYS A 4 -0.18 -13.89 -15.74
C LYS A 4 1.26 -13.41 -15.56
N ARG A 5 2.21 -14.33 -15.35
CA ARG A 5 3.64 -14.01 -15.26
C ARG A 5 4.16 -13.34 -16.53
N ARG A 6 3.78 -13.86 -17.71
CA ARG A 6 4.15 -13.24 -19.00
C ARG A 6 3.66 -11.79 -19.12
N LYS A 7 2.45 -11.49 -18.64
CA LYS A 7 1.91 -10.13 -18.63
C LYS A 7 2.71 -9.19 -17.72
N TRP A 8 3.13 -9.64 -16.54
CA TRP A 8 3.96 -8.84 -15.64
C TRP A 8 5.33 -8.53 -16.24
N LEU A 9 5.98 -9.51 -16.84
CA LEU A 9 7.26 -9.30 -17.54
C LEU A 9 7.13 -8.29 -18.68
N GLN A 10 6.05 -8.38 -19.47
CA GLN A 10 5.78 -7.41 -20.53
C GLN A 10 5.57 -6.00 -19.99
N ILE A 11 4.80 -5.84 -18.91
CA ILE A 11 4.59 -4.54 -18.25
C ILE A 11 5.93 -3.97 -17.79
N ILE A 12 6.75 -4.76 -17.08
CA ILE A 12 8.06 -4.31 -16.60
C ILE A 12 8.95 -3.87 -17.76
N GLN A 13 9.02 -4.66 -18.83
CA GLN A 13 9.86 -4.36 -19.99
C GLN A 13 9.41 -3.09 -20.71
N VAL A 14 8.11 -2.95 -20.99
CA VAL A 14 7.57 -1.76 -21.67
C VAL A 14 7.76 -0.52 -20.80
N THR A 15 7.43 -0.57 -19.51
CA THR A 15 7.57 0.62 -18.65
C THR A 15 9.03 1.05 -18.49
N LYS A 16 9.97 0.11 -18.33
CA LYS A 16 11.41 0.45 -18.33
C LYS A 16 11.87 1.08 -19.63
N TRP A 17 11.39 0.57 -20.77
CA TRP A 17 11.68 1.17 -22.06
C TRP A 17 11.16 2.61 -22.14
N LEU A 18 9.92 2.89 -21.70
CA LEU A 18 9.37 4.26 -21.66
C LEU A 18 10.24 5.21 -20.81
N MET A 19 10.68 4.76 -19.63
CA MET A 19 11.58 5.53 -18.76
C MET A 19 12.93 5.82 -19.44
N SER A 20 13.50 4.83 -20.15
CA SER A 20 14.76 5.01 -20.89
C SER A 20 14.67 6.02 -22.04
N LYS A 21 13.44 6.33 -22.50
CA LYS A 21 13.16 7.35 -23.52
C LYS A 21 12.83 8.71 -22.92
N GLY A 22 12.95 8.87 -21.60
CA GLY A 22 12.63 10.11 -20.91
C GLY A 22 11.14 10.43 -20.86
N GLN A 23 10.27 9.44 -21.09
CA GLN A 23 8.83 9.68 -21.02
C GLN A 23 8.37 9.85 -19.58
N VAL A 24 7.61 10.91 -19.35
CA VAL A 24 6.94 11.14 -18.07
C VAL A 24 5.86 10.09 -17.88
N LEU A 25 5.98 9.33 -16.80
CA LEU A 25 4.99 8.31 -16.44
C LEU A 25 3.85 8.91 -15.64
N THR A 26 2.65 8.37 -15.83
CA THR A 26 1.51 8.69 -14.96
C THR A 26 1.60 7.93 -13.64
N TRP A 27 0.93 8.41 -12.60
CA TRP A 27 0.81 7.70 -11.33
C TRP A 27 0.22 6.29 -11.48
N THR A 28 -0.71 6.10 -12.41
CA THR A 28 -1.28 4.79 -12.73
C THR A 28 -0.24 3.84 -13.32
N THR A 29 0.69 4.37 -14.13
CA THR A 29 1.79 3.58 -14.70
C THR A 29 2.78 3.16 -13.61
N TYR A 30 3.17 4.08 -12.71
CA TYR A 30 3.99 3.74 -11.55
C TYR A 30 3.33 2.70 -10.65
N ASP A 31 2.06 2.89 -10.32
CA ASP A 31 1.28 1.90 -9.56
C ASP A 31 1.34 0.54 -10.26
N THR A 32 1.05 0.48 -11.57
CA THR A 32 1.04 -0.78 -12.30
C THR A 32 2.43 -1.45 -12.33
N LEU A 33 3.50 -0.67 -12.48
CA LEU A 33 4.88 -1.17 -12.44
C LEU A 33 5.24 -1.77 -11.07
N LEU A 34 4.94 -1.04 -9.98
CA LEU A 34 5.19 -1.53 -8.62
C LEU A 34 4.42 -2.83 -8.34
N LEU A 35 3.18 -2.96 -8.82
CA LEU A 35 2.44 -4.23 -8.73
C LEU A 35 3.16 -5.33 -9.48
N ALA A 36 3.55 -5.07 -10.73
CA ALA A 36 4.17 -6.06 -11.61
C ALA A 36 5.46 -6.60 -11.01
N LEU A 37 6.33 -5.72 -10.50
CA LEU A 37 7.57 -6.07 -9.83
C LEU A 37 7.32 -6.92 -8.59
N SER A 38 6.36 -6.52 -7.74
CA SER A 38 5.98 -7.30 -6.56
C SER A 38 5.46 -8.70 -6.91
N MET A 39 4.60 -8.80 -7.93
CA MET A 39 4.02 -10.06 -8.39
C MET A 39 5.04 -10.99 -9.07
N ASP A 40 6.13 -10.44 -9.62
CA ASP A 40 7.24 -11.19 -10.21
C ASP A 40 8.35 -11.51 -9.20
N GLY A 41 8.21 -11.11 -7.92
CA GLY A 41 9.20 -11.41 -6.87
C GLY A 41 10.25 -10.31 -6.65
N ARG A 42 10.32 -9.32 -7.54
CA ARG A 42 11.40 -8.32 -7.65
C ARG A 42 11.16 -7.11 -6.75
N VAL A 43 11.14 -7.32 -5.44
CA VAL A 43 10.80 -6.26 -4.46
C VAL A 43 11.89 -5.20 -4.35
N ASP A 44 13.17 -5.57 -4.44
CA ASP A 44 14.28 -4.61 -4.39
C ASP A 44 14.21 -3.60 -5.54
N GLU A 45 13.77 -4.05 -6.71
CA GLU A 45 13.52 -3.16 -7.84
C GLU A 45 12.30 -2.27 -7.63
N ALA A 46 11.24 -2.78 -6.98
CA ALA A 46 10.09 -1.95 -6.62
C ALA A 46 10.49 -0.85 -5.63
N GLU A 47 11.38 -1.15 -4.69
CA GLU A 47 11.94 -0.20 -3.74
C GLU A 47 12.83 0.84 -4.42
N SER A 48 13.69 0.44 -5.36
CA SER A 48 14.46 1.39 -6.16
C SER A 48 13.56 2.36 -6.94
N ILE A 49 12.50 1.86 -7.57
CA ILE A 49 11.51 2.70 -8.27
C ILE A 49 10.78 3.63 -7.29
N TRP A 50 10.43 3.13 -6.09
CA TRP A 50 9.81 3.94 -5.05
C TRP A 50 10.70 5.10 -4.61
N ASN A 51 11.98 4.84 -4.36
CA ASN A 51 12.94 5.89 -3.99
C ASN A 51 13.10 6.93 -5.09
N THR A 52 13.19 6.51 -6.36
CA THR A 52 13.20 7.44 -7.50
C THR A 52 11.93 8.30 -7.55
N ILE A 53 10.75 7.74 -7.24
CA ILE A 53 9.49 8.50 -7.16
C ILE A 53 9.58 9.56 -6.04
N LEU A 54 10.06 9.18 -4.85
CA LEU A 54 10.18 10.11 -3.73
C LEU A 54 11.19 11.24 -4.02
N GLU A 55 12.34 10.91 -4.58
CA GLU A 55 13.36 11.89 -4.98
C GLU A 55 12.84 12.85 -6.05
N THR A 56 12.14 12.34 -7.05
CA THR A 56 11.64 13.14 -8.18
C THR A 56 10.44 14.01 -7.78
N TYR A 57 9.56 13.52 -6.91
CA TYR A 57 8.25 14.13 -6.66
C TYR A 57 8.00 14.54 -5.20
N THR A 58 9.06 14.64 -4.38
CA THR A 58 9.23 15.14 -3.00
C THR A 58 7.99 15.36 -2.10
N ARG A 59 6.92 16.03 -2.55
CA ARG A 59 5.70 16.29 -1.75
C ARG A 59 4.35 16.05 -2.46
N SER A 60 4.36 15.46 -3.65
CA SER A 60 3.15 15.30 -4.47
C SER A 60 2.83 13.85 -4.82
N VAL A 61 3.43 12.90 -4.10
CA VAL A 61 3.19 11.48 -4.32
C VAL A 61 1.77 11.10 -3.87
N PRO A 62 0.94 10.50 -4.74
CA PRO A 62 -0.43 10.16 -4.38
C PRO A 62 -0.49 9.07 -3.30
N LYS A 63 -1.46 9.18 -2.38
CA LYS A 63 -1.80 8.16 -1.36
C LYS A 63 -1.79 6.73 -1.90
N LYS A 64 -2.28 6.53 -3.13
CA LYS A 64 -2.38 5.20 -3.75
C LYS A 64 -1.03 4.48 -3.84
N LEU A 65 0.07 5.21 -4.07
CA LEU A 65 1.41 4.61 -4.17
C LEU A 65 1.96 4.22 -2.79
N PHE A 66 1.70 5.02 -1.75
CA PHE A 66 1.98 4.62 -0.37
C PHE A 66 1.22 3.36 0.02
N SER A 67 -0.11 3.32 -0.24
CA SER A 67 -0.94 2.13 0.00
C SER A 67 -0.37 0.91 -0.74
N ARG A 68 0.17 1.10 -1.95
CA ARG A 68 0.81 0.02 -2.71
C ARG A 68 2.10 -0.47 -2.03
N MET A 69 3.00 0.41 -1.61
CA MET A 69 4.24 -0.03 -0.94
C MET A 69 3.93 -0.76 0.37
N ILE A 70 2.98 -0.27 1.17
CA ILE A 70 2.49 -0.98 2.36
C ILE A 70 1.93 -2.36 2.01
N GLN A 71 1.17 -2.48 0.92
CA GLN A 71 0.70 -3.79 0.45
C GLN A 71 1.87 -4.72 0.10
N ILE A 72 2.88 -4.22 -0.62
CA ILE A 72 4.05 -5.00 -1.07
C ILE A 72 4.84 -5.51 0.15
N TYR A 73 5.20 -4.65 1.10
CA TYR A 73 5.97 -5.06 2.28
C TYR A 73 5.15 -5.97 3.19
N ASN A 74 3.86 -5.71 3.37
CA ASN A 74 2.99 -6.56 4.19
C ASN A 74 2.86 -7.98 3.61
N THR A 75 2.78 -8.17 2.28
CA THR A 75 2.69 -9.52 1.70
C THR A 75 4.00 -10.30 1.80
N ARG A 76 5.10 -9.63 2.14
CA ARG A 76 6.42 -10.24 2.38
C ARG A 76 6.78 -10.33 3.85
N HIS A 77 5.84 -10.04 4.75
CA HIS A 77 6.05 -10.09 6.19
C HIS A 77 7.22 -9.20 6.65
N LEU A 78 7.33 -7.99 6.09
CA LEU A 78 8.32 -6.98 6.45
C LEU A 78 7.65 -5.85 7.24
N PRO A 79 7.36 -6.04 8.55
CA PRO A 79 6.61 -5.06 9.33
C PRO A 79 7.37 -3.75 9.51
N ASP A 80 8.70 -3.78 9.68
CA ASP A 80 9.52 -2.56 9.85
C ASP A 80 9.36 -1.62 8.65
N LYS A 81 9.46 -2.14 7.42
CA LYS A 81 9.25 -1.36 6.20
C LYS A 81 7.80 -0.86 6.05
N VAL A 82 6.80 -1.59 6.56
CA VAL A 82 5.43 -1.08 6.61
C VAL A 82 5.33 0.13 7.53
N LEU A 83 6.02 0.09 8.68
CA LEU A 83 6.04 1.18 9.65
C LEU A 83 6.84 2.39 9.15
N GLU A 84 7.92 2.18 8.39
CA GLU A 84 8.66 3.25 7.69
C GLU A 84 7.76 4.02 6.72
N ILE A 85 7.08 3.31 5.80
CA ILE A 85 6.15 3.97 4.86
C ILE A 85 4.99 4.66 5.61
N TYR A 86 4.54 4.10 6.73
CA TYR A 86 3.53 4.75 7.57
C TYR A 86 4.05 6.03 8.22
N ALA A 87 5.30 6.05 8.68
CA ALA A 87 5.93 7.26 9.22
C ALA A 87 6.02 8.36 8.14
N ASP A 88 6.42 8.01 6.91
CA ASP A 88 6.42 8.95 5.78
C ASP A 88 5.02 9.52 5.50
N MET A 89 3.98 8.66 5.56
CA MET A 89 2.59 9.10 5.41
C MET A 89 2.18 10.08 6.50
N GLU A 90 2.57 9.86 7.76
CA GLU A 90 2.30 10.79 8.86
C GLU A 90 3.04 12.12 8.66
N GLU A 91 4.33 12.09 8.31
CA GLU A 91 5.15 13.28 8.07
C GLU A 91 4.60 14.15 6.94
N LEU A 92 4.17 13.50 5.85
CA LEU A 92 3.61 14.17 4.67
C LEU A 92 2.13 14.51 4.80
N GLY A 93 1.48 14.20 5.93
CA GLY A 93 0.05 14.44 6.15
C GLY A 93 -0.87 13.60 5.25
N VAL A 94 -0.38 12.48 4.71
CA VAL A 94 -1.11 11.56 3.84
C VAL A 94 -1.92 10.59 4.69
N ARG A 95 -3.24 10.78 4.74
CA ARG A 95 -4.13 9.90 5.51
C ARG A 95 -4.24 8.50 4.88
N PRO A 96 -3.91 7.40 5.60
CA PRO A 96 -4.09 6.04 5.10
C PRO A 96 -5.57 5.70 4.91
N ASP A 97 -5.84 4.81 3.95
CA ASP A 97 -7.16 4.19 3.81
C ASP A 97 -7.36 3.04 4.82
N GLU A 98 -8.55 2.45 4.80
CA GLU A 98 -8.95 1.42 5.76
C GLU A 98 -8.09 0.15 5.68
N ASP A 99 -7.70 -0.27 4.48
CA ASP A 99 -6.87 -1.46 4.28
C ASP A 99 -5.44 -1.21 4.75
N THR A 100 -4.89 -0.07 4.35
CA THR A 100 -3.58 0.42 4.76
C THR A 100 -3.48 0.52 6.28
N THR A 101 -4.48 1.13 6.91
CA THR A 101 -4.56 1.26 8.38
C THR A 101 -4.52 -0.09 9.08
N ARG A 102 -5.23 -1.11 8.57
CA ARG A 102 -5.20 -2.45 9.16
C ARG A 102 -3.83 -3.12 9.02
N ARG A 103 -3.15 -2.94 7.88
CA ARG A 103 -1.81 -3.48 7.67
C ARG A 103 -0.79 -2.85 8.61
N VAL A 104 -0.86 -1.53 8.79
CA VAL A 104 -0.03 -0.81 9.77
C VAL A 104 -0.30 -1.30 11.19
N GLY A 105 -1.57 -1.46 11.57
CA GLY A 105 -1.90 -2.02 12.89
C GLY A 105 -1.34 -3.43 13.10
N ARG A 106 -1.39 -4.30 12.09
CA ARG A 106 -0.75 -5.63 12.13
C ARG A 106 0.77 -5.55 12.20
N ALA A 107 1.39 -4.59 11.53
CA ALA A 107 2.83 -4.38 11.56
C ALA A 107 3.29 -3.96 12.97
N PHE A 108 2.57 -3.05 13.63
CA PHE A 108 2.83 -2.71 15.04
C PHE A 108 2.74 -3.93 15.95
N ALA A 109 1.67 -4.72 15.84
CA ALA A 109 1.51 -5.96 16.62
C ALA A 109 2.65 -6.97 16.36
N SER A 110 3.00 -7.19 15.08
CA SER A 110 4.06 -8.14 14.69
C SER A 110 5.46 -7.69 15.14
N SER A 111 5.63 -6.39 15.43
CA SER A 111 6.88 -5.81 15.94
C SER A 111 6.88 -5.65 17.46
N GLY A 112 5.89 -6.23 18.17
CA GLY A 112 5.76 -6.12 19.63
C GLY A 112 5.34 -4.75 20.16
N GLN A 113 4.93 -3.83 19.28
CA GLN A 113 4.51 -2.46 19.60
C GLN A 113 2.98 -2.36 19.69
N GLU A 114 2.36 -3.24 20.47
CA GLU A 114 0.89 -3.32 20.60
C GLU A 114 0.27 -2.05 21.17
N ASP A 115 1.02 -1.32 22.01
CA ASP A 115 0.66 -0.03 22.57
C ASP A 115 0.35 1.01 21.49
N LYS A 116 1.01 0.92 20.33
CA LYS A 116 0.82 1.82 19.18
C LYS A 116 -0.26 1.36 18.21
N GLN A 117 -0.60 0.06 18.20
CA GLN A 117 -1.62 -0.48 17.30
C GLN A 117 -2.99 0.17 17.53
N LYS A 118 -3.47 0.17 18.77
CA LYS A 118 -4.82 0.66 19.10
C LYS A 118 -5.00 2.15 18.73
N PRO A 119 -4.09 3.07 19.10
CA PRO A 119 -4.18 4.47 18.68
C PRO A 119 -4.30 4.66 17.16
N VAL A 120 -3.53 3.92 16.37
CA VAL A 120 -3.55 4.01 14.89
C VAL A 120 -4.89 3.55 14.32
N LEU A 121 -5.41 2.42 14.82
CA LEU A 121 -6.71 1.91 14.42
C LEU A 121 -7.84 2.88 14.78
N GLU A 122 -7.80 3.47 15.98
CA GLU A 122 -8.80 4.44 16.44
C GLU A 122 -8.71 5.77 15.67
N LYS A 123 -7.51 6.23 15.33
CA LYS A 123 -7.27 7.46 14.56
C LYS A 123 -7.90 7.40 13.17
N TYR A 124 -7.76 6.26 12.48
CA TYR A 124 -8.09 6.17 11.06
C TYR A 124 -9.33 5.33 10.72
N LEU A 125 -9.71 4.36 11.55
CA LEU A 125 -10.90 3.55 11.32
C LEU A 125 -12.13 4.18 11.98
N LYS A 126 -13.20 4.33 11.19
CA LYS A 126 -14.52 4.72 11.74
C LYS A 126 -15.04 3.62 12.68
N LYS A 127 -15.54 3.99 13.86
CA LYS A 127 -16.16 3.07 14.83
C LYS A 127 -17.31 2.25 14.23
N TRP A 128 -17.99 2.81 13.24
CA TRP A 128 -19.12 2.22 12.53
C TRP A 128 -18.79 2.03 11.06
N LYS A 129 -19.28 0.93 10.48
CA LYS A 129 -19.29 0.69 9.03
C LYS A 129 -20.69 0.35 8.57
N TYR A 130 -20.99 0.66 7.31
CA TYR A 130 -22.21 0.18 6.66
C TYR A 130 -21.88 -1.11 5.91
N ILE A 131 -22.71 -2.12 6.08
CA ILE A 131 -22.64 -3.36 5.33
C ILE A 131 -23.97 -3.58 4.62
N HIS A 132 -23.94 -4.29 3.50
CA HIS A 132 -25.15 -4.79 2.89
C HIS A 132 -25.43 -6.19 3.46
N PHE A 133 -26.62 -6.36 4.04
CA PHE A 133 -27.09 -7.63 4.60
C PHE A 133 -28.54 -7.82 4.16
N ASN A 134 -28.84 -8.93 3.50
CA ASN A 134 -30.17 -9.22 2.94
C ASN A 134 -30.76 -8.09 2.07
N GLY A 135 -29.92 -7.44 1.26
CA GLY A 135 -30.34 -6.32 0.40
C GLY A 135 -30.46 -4.97 1.13
N GLU A 136 -30.41 -4.93 2.46
CA GLU A 136 -30.49 -3.71 3.25
C GLU A 136 -29.11 -3.17 3.64
N ARG A 137 -29.00 -1.85 3.79
CA ARG A 137 -27.76 -1.20 4.24
C ARG A 137 -27.80 -0.98 5.76
N VAL A 138 -27.15 -1.87 6.50
CA VAL A 138 -27.15 -1.88 7.97
C VAL A 138 -25.87 -1.24 8.52
N ARG A 139 -26.00 -0.42 9.58
CA ARG A 139 -24.85 0.17 10.29
C ARG A 139 -24.40 -0.77 11.41
N VAL A 140 -23.17 -1.27 11.33
CA VAL A 140 -22.59 -2.19 12.33
C VAL A 140 -21.37 -1.58 13.02
N ARG A 141 -21.21 -1.86 14.32
CA ARG A 141 -20.03 -1.46 15.11
C ARG A 141 -18.88 -2.39 14.77
N ARG A 142 -17.66 -1.87 14.62
CA ARG A 142 -16.47 -2.70 14.32
C ARG A 142 -16.05 -3.63 15.45
N ALA A 143 -16.24 -3.22 16.71
CA ALA A 143 -15.90 -3.97 17.91
C ALA A 143 -17.18 -4.35 18.67
N GLY A 144 -18.06 -5.12 18.01
CA GLY A 144 -19.26 -5.69 18.62
C GLY A 144 -19.18 -7.22 18.62
N PRO A 145 -20.05 -7.93 19.36
CA PRO A 145 -20.02 -9.38 19.58
C PRO A 145 -20.27 -10.27 18.35
N LEU A 146 -20.15 -9.72 17.13
CA LEU A 146 -20.26 -10.42 15.84
C LEU A 146 -18.99 -10.23 14.98
N ALA A 147 -17.87 -9.83 15.59
CA ALA A 147 -16.57 -9.70 14.94
C ALA A 147 -15.70 -10.94 15.18
#